data_AF-A0A8C4TG39-F1
#
_entry.id   AF-A0A8C4TG39-F1
#
_cell.length_a   1.000
_cell.length_b   1.000
_cell.length_c   1.000
_cell.angle_alpha   90.00
_cell.angle_beta   90.00
_cell.angle_gamma   90.00
#
_symmetry.space_group_name_H-M   'P 1'
#
loop_
_entity.id
_entity.type
_entity.pdbx_description
1 polymer ?
#
loop_
_entity_poly.entity_id
_entity_poly.type
_entity_poly.pdbx_seq_one_letter_code
_entity_poly.pdbx_strand_id
1 'polypeptide(L)' 'MEKATKSCTSTNSSGSYANCQSGYLAVSCSCGNSASWEIKSEKTCHCANQDWTSARCCKIGKK' A
#
# COMPACT_ATOMS: atom_id res chain seq x y z
N MET A 1 6.73 -24.37 -15.18
CA MET A 1 6.22 -23.04 -14.83
C MET A 1 6.61 -22.76 -13.39
N GLU A 2 7.46 -21.77 -13.13
CA GLU A 2 7.94 -21.44 -11.80
C GLU A 2 6.82 -20.75 -11.00
N LYS A 3 6.46 -21.30 -9.83
CA LYS A 3 5.33 -20.80 -9.02
C LYS A 3 5.72 -19.49 -8.34
N ALA A 4 5.51 -18.37 -9.02
CA ALA A 4 5.71 -17.04 -8.46
C ALA A 4 4.82 -16.87 -7.20
N THR A 5 5.45 -16.66 -6.04
CA THR A 5 4.72 -16.50 -4.79
C THR A 5 4.47 -15.01 -4.58
N LYS A 6 3.21 -14.59 -4.72
CA LYS A 6 2.79 -13.22 -4.41
C LYS A 6 2.65 -13.10 -2.90
N SER A 7 3.48 -12.28 -2.26
CA SER A 7 3.38 -11.96 -0.84
C SER A 7 2.76 -10.58 -0.71
N CYS A 8 1.65 -10.47 0.00
CA CYS A 8 0.94 -9.22 0.19
C CYS A 8 0.74 -8.94 1.68
N THR A 9 1.01 -7.71 2.10
CA THR A 9 0.82 -7.20 3.45
C THR A 9 -0.02 -5.92 3.41
N SER A 10 -0.61 -5.56 4.55
CA SER A 10 -1.27 -4.26 4.71
C SER A 10 -0.44 -3.45 5.68
N THR A 11 -0.15 -2.20 5.34
CA THR A 11 0.46 -1.25 6.27
C THR A 11 -0.56 -0.19 6.60
N ASN A 12 -0.86 -0.02 7.89
CA ASN A 12 -1.77 1.00 8.39
C ASN A 12 -0.93 2.10 9.06
N SER A 13 -1.30 3.35 8.85
CA SER A 13 -0.60 4.51 9.40
C SER A 13 -1.62 5.56 9.81
N SER A 14 -1.37 6.23 10.93
CA SER A 14 -2.16 7.39 11.35
C SER A 14 -1.84 8.60 10.44
N GLY A 15 -2.87 9.29 9.99
CA GLY A 15 -2.78 10.42 9.08
C GLY A 15 -2.99 10.07 7.60
N SER A 16 -2.58 11.00 6.75
CA SER A 16 -2.81 11.02 5.30
C SER A 16 -1.87 10.14 4.47
N TYR A 17 -0.86 9.49 5.08
CA TYR A 17 0.19 8.79 4.35
C TYR A 17 0.43 7.39 4.91
N ALA A 18 0.53 6.40 4.03
CA ALA A 18 1.00 5.05 4.37
C ALA A 18 2.06 4.59 3.38
N ASN A 19 3.20 4.10 3.88
CA ASN A 19 4.32 3.64 3.05
C ASN A 19 4.46 2.13 3.10
N CYS A 20 4.70 1.52 1.94
CA CYS A 20 5.07 0.12 1.84
C CYS A 20 6.55 -0.10 2.21
N GLN A 21 6.83 -1.27 2.81
CA GLN A 21 8.20 -1.69 3.12
C GLN A 21 9.03 -1.88 1.85
N SER A 22 10.36 -1.80 1.98
CA SER A 22 11.27 -1.98 0.85
C SER A 22 11.05 -3.31 0.14
N GLY A 23 10.98 -3.28 -1.19
CA GLY A 23 10.70 -4.44 -2.03
C GLY A 23 9.22 -4.79 -2.17
N TYR A 24 8.30 -4.05 -1.54
CA TYR A 24 6.86 -4.12 -1.79
C TYR A 24 6.37 -2.89 -2.54
N LEU A 25 5.43 -3.09 -3.47
CA LEU A 25 4.76 -2.03 -4.21
C LEU A 25 3.35 -1.82 -3.67
N ALA A 26 2.92 -0.57 -3.60
CA ALA A 26 1.54 -0.24 -3.26
C ALA A 26 0.65 -0.60 -4.45
N VAL A 27 -0.32 -1.50 -4.23
CA VAL A 27 -1.27 -1.93 -5.27
C VAL A 27 -2.67 -1.34 -5.05
N SER A 28 -2.99 -0.98 -3.82
CA SER A 28 -4.22 -0.27 -3.47
C SER A 28 -4.06 0.50 -2.17
N CYS A 29 -4.88 1.52 -1.99
CA CYS A 29 -4.96 2.25 -0.73
C CYS A 29 -6.39 2.19 -0.19
N SER A 30 -6.52 2.44 1.11
CA SER A 30 -7.81 2.57 1.79
C SER A 30 -7.69 3.69 2.80
N CYS A 31 -8.65 4.60 2.76
CA CYS A 31 -8.74 5.71 3.70
C CYS A 31 -10.00 5.55 4.55
N GLY A 32 -9.98 6.04 5.79
CA GLY A 32 -11.10 5.86 6.72
C GLY A 32 -12.41 6.51 6.29
N ASN A 33 -12.35 7.68 5.66
CA ASN A 33 -13.49 8.56 5.42
C ASN A 33 -13.55 9.10 3.97
N SER A 34 -12.66 8.63 3.08
CA SER A 34 -12.61 9.09 1.69
C SER A 34 -12.21 7.95 0.76
N ALA A 35 -12.86 7.89 -0.39
CA ALA A 35 -12.46 6.98 -1.48
C ALA A 35 -11.32 7.57 -2.32
N SER A 36 -10.95 8.83 -2.08
CA SER A 36 -9.94 9.56 -2.84
C SER A 36 -8.55 9.32 -2.26
N TRP A 37 -7.81 8.47 -2.94
CA TRP A 37 -6.39 8.20 -2.67
C TRP A 37 -5.59 8.15 -3.96
N GLU A 38 -4.31 8.44 -3.83
CA GLU A 38 -3.32 8.33 -4.89
C GLU A 38 -2.11 7.54 -4.39
N ILE A 39 -1.40 6.90 -5.33
CA ILE A 39 -0.13 6.23 -5.03
C ILE A 39 1.01 7.11 -5.53
N LYS A 40 1.79 7.64 -4.59
CA LYS A 40 3.02 8.39 -4.83
C LYS A 40 4.23 7.46 -4.83
N SER A 41 5.13 7.64 -5.80
CA SER A 41 6.38 6.89 -5.93
C SER A 41 6.22 5.37 -5.85
N GLU A 42 5.09 4.84 -6.34
CA GLU A 42 4.77 3.39 -6.44
C GLU A 42 4.68 2.64 -5.09
N LYS A 43 4.94 3.31 -3.96
CA LYS A 43 5.02 2.71 -2.62
C LYS A 43 4.27 3.47 -1.53
N THR A 44 3.92 4.74 -1.78
CA THR A 44 3.30 5.61 -0.78
C THR A 44 1.85 5.86 -1.15
N CYS A 45 0.92 5.41 -0.33
CA CYS A 45 -0.46 5.83 -0.40
C CYS A 45 -0.62 7.21 0.22
N HIS A 46 -1.29 8.12 -0.49
CA HIS A 46 -1.68 9.42 0.00
C HIS A 46 -3.20 9.56 -0.05
N CYS A 47 -3.80 9.85 1.08
CA CYS A 47 -5.21 10.20 1.23
C CYS A 47 -5.33 11.62 1.77
N ALA A 48 -6.15 12.46 1.16
CA ALA A 48 -6.30 13.85 1.63
C ALA A 48 -7.15 13.92 2.91
N ASN A 49 -6.64 14.59 3.96
CA ASN A 49 -7.32 14.85 5.25
C ASN A 49 -7.96 13.60 5.88
N GLN A 50 -7.14 12.66 6.35
CA GLN A 50 -7.62 11.41 6.95
C GLN A 50 -6.99 11.13 8.30
N ASP A 51 -7.79 10.58 9.22
CA ASP A 51 -7.34 10.10 10.52
C ASP A 51 -6.36 8.93 10.38
N TRP A 52 -6.58 8.08 9.37
CA TRP A 52 -5.71 6.97 9.05
C TRP A 52 -5.74 6.63 7.55
N THR A 53 -4.63 6.08 7.09
CA THR A 53 -4.43 5.58 5.74
C THR A 53 -3.88 4.17 5.81
N SER A 54 -4.37 3.30 4.94
CA SER A 54 -3.89 1.93 4.80
C SER A 54 -3.42 1.69 3.37
N ALA A 55 -2.22 1.14 3.22
CA ALA A 55 -1.65 0.73 1.95
C ALA A 55 -1.61 -0.79 1.85
N ARG A 56 -2.12 -1.34 0.74
CA ARG A 56 -1.93 -2.74 0.39
C ARG A 56 -0.64 -2.88 -0.40
N CYS A 57 0.31 -3.57 0.19
CA CYS A 57 1.67 -3.70 -0.29
C CYS A 57 1.87 -5.12 -0.79
N CYS A 58 2.24 -5.31 -2.05
CA CYS A 58 2.49 -6.64 -2.61
C CYS A 58 3.88 -6.71 -3.25
N LYS A 59 4.50 -7.88 -3.17
CA LYS A 59 5.71 -8.21 -3.92
C LYS A 59 5.58 -9.58 -4.56
N ILE A 60 6.25 -9.76 -5.69
CA ILE A 60 6.37 -11.06 -6.34
C ILE A 60 7.72 -11.63 -5.91
N GLY A 61 7.69 -12.62 -5.01
CA GLY A 61 8.86 -13.41 -4.68
C GLY A 61 9.07 -14.47 -5.75
N LYS A 62 10.30 -14.54 -6.29
CA LYS A 62 10.77 -15.77 -6.93
C LYS A 62 11.09 -16.75 -5.80
N LYS A 63 10.55 -17.96 -5.92
CA LYS A 63 10.79 -19.03 -4.94
C LYS A 63 12.11 -19.71 -5.28
#